data_AF-A0A182G4N0-F1
#
_entry.id   AF-A0A182G4N0-F1
#
_cell.length_a   1.000
_cell.length_b   1.000
_cell.length_c   1.000
_cell.angle_alpha   90.00
_cell.angle_beta   90.00
_cell.angle_gamma   90.00
#
_symmetry.space_group_name_H-M   'P 1'
#
loop_
_entity.id
_entity.type
_entity.pdbx_description
1 polymer ?
#
loop_
_entity_poly.entity_id
_entity_poly.type
_entity_poly.pdbx_seq_one_letter_code
_entity_poly.pdbx_strand_id
1 'polypeptide(L)'
;MNSKNLSSLMFIDYEKSFDRLNHENMWEALRCKGVPEKMIGLIEAQYRAFSCSVLHNGVLSDPIRVAAGVRQGCVLSTLLFLILIDEILVGTSDREPNRGLLWQPITLKHLNDFELADDVAFLTQRRSDMQSKLDHLADCSSAAGLTIYDNKTKSLDVNTVNPSSFTVAGQAVENVDTFQYLGSQILGAPRST
;
A
#
# COMPACT_ATOMS: atom_id res chain seq x y z
N MET A 1 28.52 11.16 20.15
CA MET A 1 27.91 12.50 20.13
C MET A 1 26.96 12.57 18.94
N ASN A 2 25.65 12.61 19.23
CA ASN A 2 24.47 12.83 18.38
C ASN A 2 24.54 12.41 16.90
N SER A 3 24.36 11.12 16.64
CA SER A 3 23.79 10.67 15.36
C SER A 3 22.32 11.10 15.33
N LYS A 4 22.00 12.20 14.65
CA LYS A 4 20.61 12.48 14.26
C LYS A 4 20.19 11.32 13.35
N ASN A 5 19.38 10.40 13.88
CA ASN A 5 18.87 9.28 13.09
C ASN A 5 18.03 9.87 11.95
N LEU A 6 18.56 9.82 10.74
CA LEU A 6 17.83 10.08 9.50
C LEU A 6 16.55 9.25 9.57
N SER A 7 15.37 9.83 9.42
CA SER A 7 14.13 9.06 9.36
C SER A 7 13.31 9.60 8.21
N SER A 8 13.11 8.79 7.19
CA SER A 8 12.26 9.16 6.06
C SER A 8 10.92 8.44 6.22
N LEU A 9 9.84 9.17 6.00
CA LEU A 9 8.50 8.62 5.82
C LEU A 9 8.21 8.54 4.32
N MET A 10 7.50 7.48 3.95
CA MET A 10 7.06 7.25 2.59
C MET A 10 5.58 6.94 2.62
N PHE A 11 4.77 7.81 2.04
CA PHE A 11 3.33 7.64 1.91
C PHE A 11 3.05 7.11 0.51
N ILE A 12 2.43 5.95 0.43
CA ILE A 12 2.12 5.23 -0.82
C ILE A 12 0.60 5.18 -0.97
N ASP A 13 0.15 5.54 -2.17
CA ASP A 13 -1.25 5.46 -2.60
C ASP A 13 -1.33 4.57 -3.84
N TYR A 14 -2.39 3.78 -3.98
CA TYR A 14 -2.61 2.91 -5.13
C TYR A 14 -3.66 3.49 -6.08
N GLU A 15 -3.35 3.52 -7.38
CA GLU A 15 -4.24 4.07 -8.40
C GLU A 15 -5.46 3.14 -8.61
N LYS A 16 -6.65 3.63 -8.25
CA LYS A 16 -7.94 2.92 -8.49
C LYS A 16 -7.87 1.45 -8.06
N SER A 17 -7.28 1.21 -6.89
CA SER A 17 -6.97 -0.12 -6.39
C SER A 17 -8.18 -1.05 -6.41
N PHE A 18 -9.35 -0.55 -6.01
CA PHE A 18 -10.61 -1.30 -6.02
C PHE A 18 -11.09 -1.72 -7.41
N ASP A 19 -10.69 -1.06 -8.50
CA ASP A 19 -11.18 -1.39 -9.84
C ASP A 19 -10.23 -2.33 -10.61
N ARG A 20 -9.00 -2.52 -10.11
CA ARG A 20 -7.92 -3.23 -10.83
C ARG A 20 -7.53 -4.60 -10.25
N LEU A 21 -8.04 -4.97 -9.07
CA LEU A 21 -7.64 -6.23 -8.42
C LEU A 21 -7.88 -7.45 -9.29
N ASN A 22 -6.86 -8.28 -9.43
CA ASN A 22 -7.02 -9.61 -10.02
C ASN A 22 -7.70 -10.54 -9.02
N HIS A 23 -8.78 -11.21 -9.44
CA HIS A 23 -9.54 -12.12 -8.59
C HIS A 23 -8.72 -13.33 -8.15
N GLU A 24 -7.88 -13.89 -9.01
CA GLU A 24 -7.03 -15.04 -8.66
C GLU A 24 -6.05 -14.69 -7.54
N ASN A 25 -5.44 -13.51 -7.60
CA ASN A 25 -4.54 -13.02 -6.55
C ASN A 25 -5.27 -12.86 -5.20
N MET A 26 -6.54 -12.45 -5.21
CA MET A 26 -7.35 -12.41 -3.99
C MET A 26 -7.62 -13.82 -3.43
N TRP A 27 -7.90 -14.79 -4.29
CA TRP A 27 -8.13 -16.18 -3.85
C TRP A 27 -6.85 -16.79 -3.29
N GLU A 28 -5.71 -16.55 -3.94
CA GLU A 28 -4.41 -16.99 -3.46
C GLU A 28 -4.04 -16.35 -2.12
N ALA A 29 -4.24 -15.04 -1.96
CA ALA A 29 -4.03 -14.36 -0.68
C ALA A 29 -4.88 -14.98 0.45
N LEU A 30 -6.16 -15.28 0.20
CA LEU A 30 -7.01 -15.98 1.17
C LEU A 30 -6.48 -17.38 1.52
N ARG A 31 -5.95 -18.12 0.54
CA ARG A 31 -5.32 -19.43 0.78
C ARG A 31 -4.05 -19.30 1.63
N CYS A 32 -3.20 -18.30 1.35
CA CYS A 32 -2.02 -18.00 2.16
C CYS A 32 -2.37 -17.71 3.62
N LYS A 33 -3.50 -17.02 3.88
CA LYS A 33 -4.02 -16.77 5.24
C LYS A 33 -4.74 -17.97 5.87
N GLY A 34 -4.80 -19.12 5.19
CA GLY A 34 -5.40 -20.35 5.71
C GLY A 34 -6.93 -20.34 5.72
N VAL A 35 -7.57 -19.49 4.92
CA VAL A 35 -9.03 -19.49 4.79
C VAL A 35 -9.48 -20.81 4.15
N PRO A 36 -10.47 -21.53 4.70
CA PRO A 36 -10.91 -22.80 4.14
C PRO A 36 -11.43 -22.68 2.70
N GLU A 37 -11.06 -23.62 1.82
CA GLU A 37 -11.44 -23.58 0.39
C GLU A 37 -12.95 -23.48 0.16
N LYS A 38 -13.76 -24.06 1.07
CA LYS A 38 -15.23 -23.92 1.03
C LYS A 38 -15.68 -22.47 1.18
N MET A 39 -15.04 -21.69 2.05
CA MET A 39 -15.33 -20.26 2.20
C MET A 39 -14.85 -19.48 0.99
N ILE A 40 -13.64 -19.77 0.49
CA ILE A 40 -13.11 -19.15 -0.72
C ILE A 40 -14.06 -19.38 -1.90
N GLY A 41 -14.53 -20.60 -2.10
CA GLY A 41 -15.50 -20.91 -3.16
C GLY A 41 -16.83 -20.15 -3.04
N LEU A 42 -17.31 -19.87 -1.82
CA LEU A 42 -18.51 -19.04 -1.62
C LEU A 42 -18.25 -17.58 -2.00
N ILE A 43 -17.07 -17.05 -1.69
CA ILE A 43 -16.69 -15.68 -2.06
C ILE A 43 -16.49 -15.60 -3.58
N GLU A 44 -15.74 -16.51 -4.16
CA GLU A 44 -15.48 -16.60 -5.59
C GLU A 44 -16.77 -16.73 -6.41
N ALA A 45 -17.74 -17.52 -5.94
CA ALA A 45 -19.04 -17.64 -6.58
C ALA A 45 -19.79 -16.30 -6.68
N GLN A 46 -19.62 -15.42 -5.68
CA GLN A 46 -20.14 -14.06 -5.77
C GLN A 46 -19.44 -13.29 -6.88
N TYR A 47 -18.12 -13.39 -7.00
CA TYR A 47 -17.37 -12.65 -8.01
C TYR A 47 -17.55 -13.17 -9.46
N ARG A 48 -17.77 -14.47 -9.67
CA ARG A 48 -17.92 -15.08 -11.01
C ARG A 48 -19.14 -14.60 -11.80
N ALA A 49 -20.25 -14.29 -11.12
CA ALA A 49 -21.54 -13.94 -11.73
C ALA A 49 -21.89 -12.45 -11.60
N PHE A 50 -20.90 -11.57 -11.40
CA PHE A 50 -21.14 -10.16 -11.16
C PHE A 50 -21.14 -9.32 -12.45
N SER A 51 -22.19 -8.54 -12.64
CA SER A 51 -22.29 -7.53 -13.69
C SER A 51 -22.85 -6.22 -13.12
N CYS A 52 -22.37 -5.09 -13.63
CA CYS A 52 -22.85 -3.75 -13.31
C CYS A 52 -23.58 -3.14 -14.51
N SER A 53 -24.60 -2.34 -14.25
CA SER A 53 -25.22 -1.48 -15.27
C SER A 53 -25.19 -0.04 -14.80
N VAL A 54 -25.06 0.90 -15.74
CA VAL A 54 -25.03 2.34 -15.46
C VAL A 54 -26.42 2.90 -15.71
N LEU A 55 -27.00 3.59 -14.71
CA LEU A 55 -28.24 4.34 -14.86
C LEU A 55 -27.90 5.79 -15.22
N HIS A 56 -28.26 6.22 -16.44
CA HIS A 56 -28.07 7.60 -16.89
C HIS A 56 -29.36 8.15 -17.48
N ASN A 57 -29.83 9.29 -16.95
CA ASN A 57 -31.10 9.94 -17.35
C ASN A 57 -32.30 8.97 -17.35
N GLY A 58 -32.36 8.06 -16.38
CA GLY A 58 -33.46 7.08 -16.26
C GLY A 58 -33.36 5.87 -17.19
N VAL A 59 -32.32 5.81 -18.04
CA VAL A 59 -32.06 4.67 -18.92
C VAL A 59 -30.92 3.83 -18.36
N LEU A 60 -31.14 2.53 -18.23
CA LEU A 60 -30.14 1.58 -17.76
C LEU A 60 -29.31 1.07 -18.96
N SER A 61 -27.99 1.04 -18.82
CA SER A 61 -27.11 0.43 -19.82
C SER A 61 -27.26 -1.09 -19.84
N ASP A 62 -26.80 -1.70 -20.93
CA ASP A 62 -26.58 -3.14 -20.97
C ASP A 62 -25.66 -3.59 -19.83
N PRO A 63 -25.85 -4.80 -19.27
CA PRO A 63 -25.00 -5.34 -18.22
C PRO A 63 -23.54 -5.46 -18.67
N ILE A 64 -22.65 -4.85 -17.89
CA ILE A 64 -21.21 -4.91 -18.07
C ILE A 64 -20.67 -5.95 -17.09
N ARG A 65 -20.06 -7.02 -17.61
CA ARG A 65 -19.41 -8.02 -16.76
C ARG A 65 -18.17 -7.43 -16.10
N VAL A 66 -18.05 -7.59 -14.79
CA VAL A 66 -16.91 -7.10 -14.03
C VAL A 66 -15.84 -8.18 -13.97
N ALA A 67 -14.73 -7.97 -14.67
CA ALA A 67 -13.64 -8.94 -14.82
C ALA A 67 -12.47 -8.70 -13.85
N ALA A 68 -12.40 -7.53 -13.23
CA ALA A 68 -11.37 -7.13 -12.28
C ALA A 68 -11.96 -6.19 -11.23
N GLY A 69 -11.25 -6.04 -10.12
CA GLY A 69 -11.67 -5.19 -9.01
C GLY A 69 -12.63 -5.86 -8.04
N VAL A 70 -12.95 -5.13 -6.98
CA VAL A 70 -13.89 -5.52 -5.93
C VAL A 70 -15.28 -4.95 -6.20
N ARG A 71 -16.29 -5.51 -5.53
CA ARG A 71 -17.65 -4.95 -5.58
C ARG A 71 -17.72 -3.68 -4.75
N GLN A 72 -17.83 -2.51 -5.40
CA GLN A 72 -18.02 -1.24 -4.67
C GLN A 72 -19.28 -1.29 -3.79
N GLY A 73 -19.18 -0.78 -2.57
CA GLY A 73 -20.28 -0.80 -1.58
C GLY A 73 -20.52 -2.13 -0.86
N CYS A 74 -19.76 -3.19 -1.18
CA CYS A 74 -19.80 -4.45 -0.43
C CYS A 74 -18.82 -4.41 0.74
N VAL A 75 -19.28 -4.73 1.95
CA VAL A 75 -18.44 -4.76 3.16
C VAL A 75 -17.28 -5.76 3.03
N LEU A 76 -17.51 -6.89 2.34
CA LEU A 76 -16.49 -7.92 2.13
C LEU A 76 -15.36 -7.44 1.20
N SER A 77 -15.67 -6.54 0.26
CA SER A 77 -14.68 -6.00 -0.69
C SER A 77 -13.55 -5.26 0.00
N THR A 78 -13.85 -4.47 1.03
CA THR A 78 -12.84 -3.79 1.84
C THR A 78 -11.92 -4.79 2.54
N LEU A 79 -12.49 -5.86 3.11
CA LEU A 79 -11.70 -6.90 3.77
C LEU A 79 -10.80 -7.66 2.78
N LEU A 80 -11.31 -8.01 1.59
CA LEU A 80 -10.52 -8.70 0.56
C LEU A 80 -9.36 -7.84 0.07
N PHE A 81 -9.59 -6.54 -0.12
CA PHE A 81 -8.53 -5.60 -0.46
C PHE A 81 -7.46 -5.54 0.63
N LEU A 82 -7.86 -5.41 1.90
CA LEU A 82 -6.93 -5.39 3.03
C LEU A 82 -6.08 -6.68 3.11
N ILE A 83 -6.69 -7.84 2.90
CA ILE A 83 -5.97 -9.13 2.92
C ILE A 83 -4.94 -9.20 1.79
N LEU A 84 -5.25 -8.68 0.60
CA LEU A 84 -4.31 -8.64 -0.51
C LEU A 84 -3.15 -7.67 -0.24
N ILE A 85 -3.45 -6.48 0.31
CA ILE A 85 -2.41 -5.52 0.71
C ILE A 85 -1.50 -6.11 1.77
N ASP A 86 -2.05 -6.74 2.80
CA ASP A 86 -1.27 -7.44 3.84
C ASP A 86 -0.36 -8.51 3.23
N GLU A 87 -0.85 -9.29 2.27
CA GLU A 87 -0.03 -10.31 1.59
C GLU A 87 1.13 -9.69 0.79
N ILE A 88 0.89 -8.59 0.08
CA ILE A 88 1.94 -7.83 -0.62
C ILE A 88 2.98 -7.33 0.39
N LEU A 89 2.53 -6.77 1.51
CA LEU A 89 3.40 -6.16 2.52
C LEU A 89 4.23 -7.20 3.26
N VAL A 90 3.65 -8.35 3.62
CA VAL A 90 4.38 -9.51 4.12
C VAL A 90 5.48 -9.92 3.14
N GLY A 91 5.17 -10.01 1.84
CA GLY A 91 6.15 -10.27 0.79
C GLY A 91 7.28 -9.23 0.70
N THR A 92 7.00 -7.96 1.02
CA THR A 92 8.03 -6.90 1.06
C THR A 92 8.90 -6.90 2.31
N SER A 93 8.35 -7.33 3.46
CA SER A 93 8.99 -7.23 4.78
C SER A 93 9.78 -8.49 5.17
N ASP A 94 9.40 -9.68 4.69
CA ASP A 94 9.97 -10.96 5.14
C ASP A 94 11.38 -11.28 4.64
N ARG A 95 11.96 -10.46 3.75
CA ARG A 95 13.27 -10.78 3.16
C ARG A 95 14.47 -10.39 4.03
N GLU A 96 14.35 -9.45 4.96
CA GLU A 96 15.39 -9.15 5.95
C GLU A 96 14.83 -8.56 7.26
N PRO A 97 15.13 -9.15 8.44
CA PRO A 97 14.75 -8.56 9.72
C PRO A 97 15.47 -7.21 9.98
N ASN A 98 14.79 -6.26 10.65
CA ASN A 98 15.33 -5.01 11.22
C ASN A 98 15.53 -3.78 10.31
N ARG A 99 14.66 -3.55 9.31
CA ARG A 99 14.74 -2.37 8.42
C ARG A 99 13.83 -1.18 8.79
N GLY A 100 13.02 -1.30 9.84
CA GLY A 100 12.10 -0.24 10.32
C GLY A 100 12.72 0.75 11.30
N LEU A 101 11.90 1.61 11.88
CA LEU A 101 12.31 2.46 13.01
C LEU A 101 12.46 1.61 14.27
N LEU A 102 13.63 1.64 14.91
CA LEU A 102 13.80 1.01 16.22
C LEU A 102 12.82 1.64 17.24
N TRP A 103 11.78 0.90 17.60
CA TRP A 103 10.71 1.33 18.49
C TRP A 103 11.00 0.95 19.94
N GLN A 104 11.57 -0.24 20.17
CA GLN A 104 12.01 -0.70 21.48
C GLN A 104 13.47 -1.14 21.44
N PRO A 105 14.41 -0.29 21.89
CA PRO A 105 15.84 -0.60 21.87
C PRO A 105 16.24 -1.82 22.72
N ILE A 106 15.49 -2.08 23.78
CA ILE A 106 15.75 -3.18 24.74
C ILE A 106 15.35 -4.53 24.15
N THR A 107 14.28 -4.58 23.34
CA THR A 107 13.75 -5.80 22.72
C THR A 107 14.09 -5.90 21.23
N LEU A 108 14.83 -4.93 20.69
CA LEU A 108 15.19 -4.79 19.27
C LEU A 108 13.99 -4.84 18.32
N LYS A 109 12.81 -4.39 18.76
CA LYS A 109 11.63 -4.32 17.90
C LYS A 109 11.69 -3.10 16.98
N HIS A 110 11.48 -3.35 15.69
CA HIS A 110 11.42 -2.32 14.66
C HIS A 110 9.97 -2.13 14.21
N LEU A 111 9.56 -0.87 14.10
CA LEU A 111 8.30 -0.46 13.51
C LEU A 111 8.57 -0.20 12.04
N ASN A 112 8.21 -1.18 11.21
CA ASN A 112 8.53 -1.19 9.79
C ASN A 112 7.58 -0.27 9.02
N ASP A 113 6.28 -0.41 9.28
CA ASP A 113 5.21 0.10 8.42
C ASP A 113 4.00 0.52 9.28
N PHE A 114 3.25 1.52 8.83
CA PHE A 114 1.92 1.89 9.31
C PHE A 114 0.93 1.64 8.17
N GLU A 115 -0.19 0.99 8.48
CA GLU A 115 -1.24 0.68 7.51
C GLU A 115 -2.56 1.24 8.01
N LEU A 116 -3.23 2.04 7.17
CA LEU A 116 -4.65 2.28 7.31
C LEU A 116 -5.32 2.28 5.94
N ALA A 117 -6.15 1.27 5.68
CA ALA A 117 -6.94 1.14 4.46
C ALA A 117 -6.09 1.20 3.17
N ASP A 118 -6.33 2.19 2.32
CA ASP A 118 -5.65 2.45 1.05
C ASP A 118 -4.33 3.23 1.19
N ASP A 119 -4.04 3.76 2.38
CA ASP A 119 -2.85 4.55 2.68
C ASP A 119 -1.79 3.69 3.39
N VAL A 120 -0.75 3.30 2.66
CA VAL A 120 0.42 2.60 3.22
C VAL A 120 1.50 3.64 3.55
N ALA A 121 2.03 3.61 4.77
CA ALA A 121 3.12 4.48 5.17
C ALA A 121 4.33 3.67 5.68
N PHE A 122 5.46 3.77 4.99
CA PHE A 122 6.71 3.17 5.46
C PHE A 122 7.55 4.14 6.26
N LEU A 123 8.25 3.61 7.26
CA LEU A 123 9.18 4.36 8.09
C LEU A 123 10.50 3.60 8.16
N THR A 124 11.59 4.26 7.76
CA THR A 124 12.93 3.66 7.85
C THR A 124 13.95 4.68 8.32
N GLN A 125 15.03 4.20 8.93
CA GLN A 125 16.14 5.04 9.38
C GLN A 125 17.24 5.20 8.33
N ARG A 126 17.28 4.31 7.33
CA ARG A 126 18.31 4.31 6.30
C ARG A 126 17.66 4.45 4.94
N ARG A 127 18.18 5.38 4.15
CA ARG A 127 17.77 5.58 2.75
C ARG A 127 17.84 4.28 1.94
N SER A 128 18.90 3.47 2.13
CA SER A 128 19.05 2.18 1.46
C SER A 128 17.88 1.24 1.71
N ASP A 129 17.40 1.23 2.95
CA ASP A 129 16.36 0.32 3.40
C ASP A 129 15.01 0.78 2.85
N MET A 130 14.75 2.10 2.83
CA MET A 130 13.57 2.66 2.17
C MET A 130 13.54 2.32 0.67
N GLN A 131 14.65 2.54 -0.04
CA GLN A 131 14.69 2.27 -1.48
C GLN A 131 14.46 0.79 -1.78
N SER A 132 15.11 -0.11 -1.02
CA SER A 132 14.90 -1.55 -1.20
C SER A 132 13.46 -1.98 -0.86
N LYS A 133 12.80 -1.36 0.15
CA LYS A 133 11.37 -1.60 0.41
C LYS A 133 10.50 -1.13 -0.75
N LEU A 134 10.78 0.04 -1.32
CA LEU A 134 10.04 0.57 -2.46
C LEU A 134 10.19 -0.31 -3.71
N ASP A 135 11.40 -0.81 -3.97
CA ASP A 135 11.65 -1.69 -5.11
C ASP A 135 10.87 -3.00 -4.96
N HIS A 136 10.93 -3.63 -3.78
CA HIS A 136 10.16 -4.85 -3.51
C HIS A 136 8.64 -4.61 -3.53
N LEU A 137 8.19 -3.46 -3.01
CA LEU A 137 6.79 -3.09 -3.06
C LEU A 137 6.33 -2.98 -4.51
N ALA A 138 7.06 -2.24 -5.35
CA ALA A 138 6.72 -2.11 -6.76
C ALA A 138 6.61 -3.47 -7.46
N ASP A 139 7.54 -4.39 -7.19
CA ASP A 139 7.53 -5.75 -7.76
C ASP A 139 6.31 -6.55 -7.29
N CYS A 140 6.05 -6.60 -5.97
CA CYS A 140 4.95 -7.36 -5.39
C CYS A 140 3.58 -6.77 -5.79
N SER A 141 3.44 -5.44 -5.77
CA SER A 141 2.24 -4.74 -6.23
C SER A 141 1.96 -5.01 -7.70
N SER A 142 2.99 -4.97 -8.56
CA SER A 142 2.83 -5.26 -9.99
C SER A 142 2.39 -6.70 -10.23
N ALA A 143 2.99 -7.67 -9.52
CA ALA A 143 2.56 -9.07 -9.57
C ALA A 143 1.10 -9.25 -9.10
N ALA A 144 0.67 -8.47 -8.11
CA ALA A 144 -0.70 -8.46 -7.62
C ALA A 144 -1.71 -7.76 -8.56
N GLY A 145 -1.24 -7.08 -9.61
CA GLY A 145 -2.06 -6.29 -10.53
C GLY A 145 -2.38 -4.88 -10.02
N LEU A 146 -1.69 -4.41 -8.99
CA LEU A 146 -1.82 -3.07 -8.42
C LEU A 146 -0.80 -2.12 -9.05
N THR A 147 -1.22 -0.86 -9.20
CA THR A 147 -0.37 0.22 -9.71
C THR A 147 -0.20 1.27 -8.62
N ILE A 148 1.03 1.58 -8.26
CA ILE A 148 1.35 2.66 -7.31
C ILE A 148 1.08 3.99 -8.00
N TYR A 149 0.35 4.89 -7.33
CA TYR A 149 0.03 6.20 -7.83
C TYR A 149 1.16 7.19 -7.51
N ASP A 150 2.03 7.40 -8.50
CA ASP A 150 3.18 8.30 -8.44
C ASP A 150 2.85 9.71 -7.92
N ASN A 151 1.79 10.34 -8.42
CA ASN A 151 1.45 11.72 -8.07
C ASN A 151 0.94 11.88 -6.64
N LYS A 152 0.44 10.82 -6.01
CA LYS A 152 0.00 10.83 -4.61
C LYS A 152 1.01 10.18 -3.66
N THR A 153 1.94 9.40 -4.19
CA THR A 153 3.04 8.84 -3.42
C THR A 153 4.04 9.95 -3.09
N LYS A 154 4.31 10.18 -1.81
CA LYS A 154 5.17 11.27 -1.33
C LYS A 154 6.17 10.75 -0.31
N SER A 155 7.36 11.33 -0.33
CA SER A 155 8.35 11.16 0.73
C SER A 155 8.37 12.40 1.63
N LEU A 156 8.61 12.19 2.91
CA LEU A 156 8.77 13.27 3.89
C LEU A 156 9.97 12.93 4.79
N ASP A 157 10.88 13.88 4.89
CA ASP A 157 12.11 13.71 5.66
C ASP A 157 11.98 14.30 7.06
N VAL A 158 12.33 13.52 8.07
CA VAL A 158 12.31 13.91 9.48
C VAL A 158 13.74 13.97 10.01
N ASN A 159 14.04 15.08 10.68
CA ASN A 159 15.33 15.35 11.33
C ASN A 159 16.58 15.31 10.43
N THR A 160 16.44 15.54 9.12
CA THR A 160 17.57 15.67 8.17
C THR A 160 17.60 17.05 7.50
N VAL A 161 18.80 17.50 7.16
CA VAL A 161 19.05 18.74 6.41
C VAL A 161 19.16 18.46 4.91
N ASN A 162 19.50 17.22 4.54
CA ASN A 162 19.62 16.80 3.15
C ASN A 162 18.35 16.06 2.73
N PRO A 163 17.64 16.53 1.70
CA PRO A 163 16.46 15.84 1.18
C PRO A 163 16.86 14.53 0.51
N SER A 164 16.16 13.47 0.87
CA SER A 164 16.31 12.15 0.28
C SER A 164 15.53 12.09 -1.04
N SER A 165 16.20 11.68 -2.12
CA SER A 165 15.52 11.31 -3.37
C SER A 165 15.15 9.83 -3.39
N PHE A 166 13.93 9.45 -3.75
CA PHE A 166 13.56 8.04 -3.90
C PHE A 166 12.94 7.79 -5.26
N THR A 167 12.96 6.54 -5.69
CA THR A 167 12.24 6.08 -6.88
C THR A 167 11.30 4.94 -6.54
N VAL A 168 10.15 4.85 -7.18
CA VAL A 168 9.22 3.73 -7.08
C VAL A 168 8.71 3.39 -8.47
N ALA A 169 8.76 2.12 -8.87
CA ALA A 169 8.42 1.69 -10.24
C ALA A 169 9.13 2.53 -11.35
N GLY A 170 10.36 2.97 -11.09
CA GLY A 170 11.15 3.82 -12.00
C GLY A 170 10.78 5.31 -12.03
N GLN A 171 9.75 5.75 -11.29
CA GLN A 171 9.35 7.15 -11.18
C GLN A 171 9.98 7.80 -9.95
N ALA A 172 10.38 9.07 -10.07
CA ALA A 172 10.88 9.85 -8.93
C ALA A 172 9.73 10.19 -7.97
N VAL A 173 9.96 9.94 -6.68
CA VAL A 173 9.00 10.29 -5.63
C VAL A 173 9.25 11.73 -5.19
N GLU A 174 8.20 12.54 -5.17
CA GLU A 174 8.28 13.91 -4.67
C GLU A 174 8.57 13.94 -3.16
N ASN A 175 9.48 14.83 -2.74
CA ASN A 175 9.79 15.07 -1.34
C ASN A 175 9.09 16.34 -0.85
N VAL A 176 8.20 16.18 0.12
CA VAL A 176 7.36 17.26 0.67
C VAL A 176 7.75 17.58 2.10
N ASP A 177 7.60 18.86 2.47
CA ASP A 177 7.86 19.31 3.84
C ASP A 177 6.67 19.08 4.78
N THR A 178 5.46 18.94 4.22
CA THR A 178 4.24 18.68 4.99
C THR A 178 3.34 17.71 4.23
N PHE A 179 2.70 16.78 4.94
CA PHE A 179 1.76 15.82 4.34
C PHE A 179 0.52 15.66 5.22
N GLN A 180 -0.67 15.59 4.62
CA GLN A 180 -1.90 15.31 5.34
C GLN A 180 -2.13 13.80 5.38
N TYR A 181 -2.06 13.20 6.57
CA TYR A 181 -2.26 11.78 6.77
C TYR A 181 -3.35 11.58 7.83
N LEU A 182 -4.42 10.87 7.45
CA LEU A 182 -5.54 10.54 8.36
C LEU A 182 -6.18 11.76 9.05
N GLY A 183 -6.32 12.86 8.31
CA GLY A 183 -6.89 14.11 8.83
C GLY A 183 -5.93 14.92 9.72
N SER A 184 -4.71 14.44 9.95
CA SER A 184 -3.67 15.14 10.70
C SER A 184 -2.56 15.63 9.76
N GLN A 185 -1.97 16.78 10.06
CA GLN A 185 -0.82 17.29 9.31
C GLN A 185 0.49 16.78 9.94
N ILE A 186 1.30 16.11 9.12
CA ILE A 186 2.66 15.67 9.48
C ILE A 186 3.64 16.71 8.93
N LEU A 187 4.58 17.14 9.77
CA LEU A 187 5.61 18.13 9.45
C LEU A 187 6.98 17.46 9.37
N GLY A 188 7.71 17.72 8.29
CA GLY A 188 9.12 17.35 8.12
C GLY A 188 10.07 18.31 8.83
N ALA A 189 11.37 18.02 8.74
CA ALA A 189 12.38 18.94 9.27
C ALA A 189 12.40 20.26 8.49
N PRO A 190 12.48 21.43 9.16
CA PRO A 190 12.62 22.70 8.47
C PRO A 190 13.94 22.73 7.69
N ARG A 191 13.85 22.96 6.38
CA ARG A 191 15.01 23.19 5.52
C ARG A 191 15.65 24.52 5.94
N SER A 192 16.89 24.48 6.45
CA SER A 192 17.64 25.71 6.70
C SER A 192 17.91 26.41 5.37
N THR A 193 17.32 27.58 5.18
CA THR A 193 17.58 28.52 4.07
C THR A 193 19.03 28.97 4.02
#